data_AF-A0A067DX91-F1
#
_entry.id   AF-A0A067DX91-F1
#
_cell.length_a   1.000
_cell.length_b   1.000
_cell.length_c   1.000
_cell.angle_alpha   90.00
_cell.angle_beta   90.00
_cell.angle_gamma   90.00
#
_symmetry.space_group_name_H-M   'P 1'
#
loop_
_entity.id
_entity.type
_entity.pdbx_description
1 polymer ?
#
loop_
_entity_poly.entity_id
_entity_poly.type
_entity_poly.pdbx_seq_one_letter_code
_entity_poly.pdbx_strand_id
1 'polypeptide(L)'
;MSRETVEGLGNALRRKWHVSRWNSLTDQVVNSKNGGYGLPADIWSVGCTVLEMLTRCRPYFGVEWVQALFKIARGELPPIPDSVSRDARDFILKCLQVNPNDRPTAAQLMEHPFVKRPLPTSWGLPTPHHFIMQS
;
A
#
# COMPACT_ATOMS: atom_id res chain seq x y z
N MET A 1 29.77 -4.78 17.02
CA MET A 1 28.43 -4.74 16.40
C MET A 1 28.46 -3.66 15.32
N SER A 2 28.31 -4.03 14.05
CA SER A 2 28.55 -3.11 12.92
C SER A 2 27.46 -2.03 12.83
N ARG A 3 27.85 -0.84 12.36
CA ARG A 3 26.96 0.33 12.19
C ARG A 3 25.71 -0.02 11.35
N GLU A 4 25.86 -0.93 10.39
CA GLU A 4 24.77 -1.45 9.54
C GLU A 4 23.67 -2.17 10.33
N THR A 5 24.01 -2.87 11.42
CA THR A 5 23.01 -3.57 12.25
C THR A 5 22.16 -2.59 13.06
N VAL A 6 22.75 -1.47 13.50
CA VAL A 6 22.06 -0.42 14.27
C VAL A 6 21.14 0.42 13.37
N GLU A 7 21.59 0.72 12.15
CA GLU A 7 20.74 1.37 11.14
C GLU A 7 19.62 0.43 10.63
N GLY A 8 19.89 -0.87 10.48
CA GLY A 8 18.89 -1.87 10.13
C GLY A 8 17.78 -1.99 11.17
N LEU A 9 18.14 -1.99 12.46
CA LEU A 9 17.19 -1.94 13.58
C LEU A 9 16.45 -0.61 13.64
N GLY A 10 17.13 0.53 13.44
CA GLY A 10 16.51 1.85 13.37
C GLY A 10 15.50 1.96 12.23
N ASN A 11 15.80 1.41 11.06
CA ASN A 11 14.91 1.38 9.90
C ASN A 11 13.77 0.36 10.05
N ALA A 12 14.01 -0.77 10.71
CA ALA A 12 12.96 -1.73 11.04
C ALA A 12 12.00 -1.20 12.11
N LEU A 13 12.52 -0.52 13.13
CA LEU A 13 11.73 0.15 14.16
C LEU A 13 10.99 1.36 13.60
N ARG A 14 11.60 2.14 12.69
CA ARG A 14 10.94 3.24 11.95
C ARG A 14 9.81 2.72 11.07
N ARG A 15 9.98 1.58 10.37
CA ARG A 15 8.93 0.91 9.59
C ARG A 15 7.78 0.40 10.49
N LYS A 16 8.10 -0.23 11.62
CA LYS A 16 7.11 -0.68 12.61
C LYS A 16 6.37 0.49 13.29
N TRP A 17 7.06 1.60 13.57
CA TRP A 17 6.44 2.82 14.12
C TRP A 17 5.52 3.51 13.12
N HIS A 18 5.84 3.48 11.83
CA HIS A 18 5.09 4.19 10.80
C HIS A 18 3.71 3.58 10.54
N VAL A 19 3.61 2.25 10.43
CA VAL A 19 2.32 1.56 10.21
C VAL A 19 1.39 1.73 11.41
N SER A 20 1.88 1.51 12.63
CA SER A 20 1.08 1.68 13.85
C SER A 20 0.65 3.13 14.09
N ARG A 21 1.47 4.11 13.69
CA ARG A 21 1.12 5.55 13.81
C ARG A 21 0.13 6.00 12.74
N TRP A 22 0.22 5.49 11.51
CA TRP A 22 -0.81 5.74 10.50
C TRP A 22 -2.17 5.17 10.93
N ASN A 23 -2.21 3.95 11.46
CA ASN A 23 -3.44 3.36 12.00
C ASN A 23 -4.04 4.23 13.13
N SER A 24 -3.21 4.75 14.03
CA SER A 24 -3.67 5.66 15.10
C SER A 24 -4.14 7.05 14.61
N LEU A 25 -3.64 7.54 13.47
CA LEU A 25 -4.02 8.83 12.89
C LEU A 25 -5.32 8.73 12.08
N THR A 26 -5.54 7.61 11.40
CA THR A 26 -6.85 7.28 10.84
C THR A 26 -7.89 7.12 11.93
N ASP A 27 -7.56 6.51 13.07
CA ASP A 27 -8.50 6.35 14.18
C ASP A 27 -8.95 7.70 14.79
N GLN A 28 -8.07 8.71 14.82
CA GLN A 28 -8.43 10.04 15.35
C GLN A 28 -9.30 10.88 14.40
N VAL A 29 -9.16 10.68 13.09
CA VAL A 29 -9.99 11.35 12.07
C VAL A 29 -11.34 10.63 11.88
N VAL A 30 -11.38 9.32 12.14
CA VAL A 30 -12.55 8.44 11.98
C VAL A 30 -13.17 8.15 13.35
N ASN A 31 -13.89 9.12 13.89
CA ASN A 31 -14.77 8.86 15.04
C ASN A 31 -16.02 8.10 14.58
N SER A 32 -15.89 6.79 14.38
CA SER A 32 -17.02 5.89 14.12
C SER A 32 -17.57 5.38 15.45
N LYS A 33 -18.55 6.09 15.99
CA LYS A 33 -19.54 5.53 16.92
C LYS A 33 -20.31 4.43 16.18
N ASN A 34 -19.73 3.23 16.05
CA ASN A 34 -20.38 1.92 15.83
C ASN A 34 -19.36 0.90 15.24
N GLY A 35 -18.70 0.13 16.10
CA GLY A 35 -18.43 -1.30 15.84
C GLY A 35 -17.35 -1.76 14.85
N GLY A 36 -16.44 -0.93 14.35
CA GLY A 36 -15.41 -1.41 13.41
C GLY A 36 -14.21 -0.49 13.24
N TYR A 37 -13.47 -0.23 14.32
CA TYR A 37 -12.18 0.46 14.23
C TYR A 37 -11.19 -0.38 13.41
N GLY A 38 -10.51 0.22 12.43
CA GLY A 38 -9.36 -0.37 11.73
C GLY A 38 -9.55 -0.71 10.25
N LEU A 39 -10.70 -1.20 9.78
CA LEU A 39 -10.78 -1.76 8.42
C LEU A 39 -10.52 -0.72 7.30
N PRO A 40 -11.14 0.47 7.31
CA PRO A 40 -10.84 1.48 6.29
C PRO A 40 -9.42 2.05 6.43
N ALA A 41 -8.86 2.05 7.64
CA ALA A 41 -7.48 2.47 7.90
C ALA A 41 -6.47 1.51 7.28
N ASP A 42 -6.71 0.20 7.43
CA ASP A 42 -5.90 -0.85 6.82
C ASP A 42 -5.89 -0.71 5.29
N ILE A 43 -7.04 -0.41 4.68
CA ILE A 43 -7.14 -0.16 3.23
C ILE A 43 -6.27 1.02 2.78
N TRP A 44 -6.25 2.11 3.56
CA TRP A 44 -5.35 3.23 3.28
C TRP A 44 -3.88 2.83 3.37
N SER A 45 -3.52 2.06 4.40
CA SER A 45 -2.15 1.55 4.57
C SER A 45 -1.73 0.65 3.40
N VAL A 46 -2.63 -0.19 2.89
CA VAL A 46 -2.42 -1.03 1.70
C VAL A 46 -2.13 -0.16 0.47
N GLY A 47 -2.92 0.89 0.25
CA GLY A 47 -2.68 1.85 -0.84
C GLY A 47 -1.30 2.51 -0.76
N CYS A 48 -0.89 2.94 0.43
CA CYS A 48 0.44 3.49 0.67
C CYS A 48 1.55 2.47 0.38
N THR A 49 1.40 1.22 0.84
CA THR A 49 2.39 0.16 0.64
C THR A 49 2.53 -0.20 -0.84
N VAL A 50 1.42 -0.31 -1.58
CA VAL A 50 1.48 -0.58 -3.03
C VAL A 50 2.19 0.55 -3.77
N LEU A 51 1.87 1.81 -3.44
CA LEU A 51 2.56 2.97 -4.03
C LEU A 51 4.06 2.97 -3.72
N GLU A 52 4.42 2.67 -2.47
CA GLU A 52 5.82 2.58 -2.04
C GLU A 52 6.58 1.47 -2.79
N MET A 53 5.98 0.28 -2.94
CA MET A 53 6.60 -0.83 -3.65
C MET A 53 6.83 -0.52 -5.14
N LEU A 54 5.87 0.15 -5.78
CA LEU A 54 5.96 0.46 -7.22
C LEU A 54 6.94 1.59 -7.53
N THR A 55 7.05 2.57 -6.63
CA THR A 55 7.91 3.75 -6.84
C THR A 55 9.28 3.62 -6.17
N ARG A 56 9.44 2.64 -5.28
CA ARG A 56 10.56 2.53 -4.33
C ARG A 56 10.74 3.80 -3.50
N CYS A 57 9.69 4.59 -3.36
CA CYS A 57 9.70 5.87 -2.69
C CYS A 57 8.52 5.95 -1.73
N ARG A 58 8.79 6.47 -0.54
CA ARG A 58 7.79 6.71 0.48
C ARG A 58 6.76 7.75 -0.01
N PRO A 59 5.45 7.55 0.23
CA PRO A 59 4.47 8.62 0.08
C PRO A 59 4.86 9.86 0.89
N TYR A 60 4.82 11.04 0.26
CA TYR A 60 5.24 12.32 0.85
C TYR A 60 6.70 12.37 1.32
N PHE A 61 7.61 11.72 0.58
CA PHE A 61 9.04 11.85 0.84
C PHE A 61 9.48 13.32 0.87
N GLY A 62 10.30 13.69 1.87
CA GLY A 62 10.78 15.07 2.05
C GLY A 62 9.78 16.05 2.67
N VAL A 63 8.56 15.60 3.03
CA VAL A 63 7.55 16.43 3.68
C VAL A 63 7.48 16.09 5.17
N GLU A 64 7.48 17.12 6.02
CA GLU A 64 7.29 16.95 7.47
C GLU A 64 5.93 16.30 7.78
N TRP A 65 5.88 15.48 8.83
CA TRP A 65 4.73 14.62 9.12
C TRP A 65 3.43 15.43 9.36
N VAL A 66 3.51 16.59 10.01
CA VAL A 66 2.35 17.50 10.22
C VAL A 66 1.85 18.05 8.90
N GLN A 67 2.76 18.42 7.99
CA GLN A 67 2.38 18.94 6.67
C GLN A 67 1.73 17.84 5.82
N ALA A 68 2.24 16.61 5.89
CA ALA A 68 1.61 15.46 5.22
C ALA A 68 0.18 15.21 5.74
N LEU A 69 -0.06 15.35 7.04
CA LEU A 69 -1.41 15.26 7.63
C LEU A 69 -2.37 16.32 7.06
N PHE A 70 -1.93 17.58 6.99
CA PHE A 70 -2.75 18.64 6.40
C PHE A 70 -3.05 18.41 4.93
N LYS A 71 -2.08 17.90 4.17
CA LYS A 71 -2.26 17.51 2.76
C LYS A 71 -3.34 16.43 2.61
N ILE A 72 -3.25 15.36 3.41
CA ILE A 72 -4.23 14.28 3.42
C ILE A 72 -5.63 14.80 3.80
N ALA A 73 -5.73 15.64 4.83
CA ALA A 73 -7.00 16.22 5.27
C ALA A 73 -7.65 17.10 4.19
N ARG A 74 -6.86 17.67 3.29
CA ARG A 74 -7.32 18.45 2.12
C ARG A 74 -7.59 17.59 0.88
N GLY A 75 -7.33 16.29 0.94
CA GLY A 75 -7.43 15.40 -0.21
C GLY A 75 -6.30 15.54 -1.23
N GLU A 76 -5.20 16.19 -0.85
CA GLU A 76 -3.99 16.16 -1.66
C GLU A 76 -3.36 14.77 -1.56
N LEU A 77 -3.35 14.04 -2.66
CA LEU A 77 -2.78 12.70 -2.74
C LEU A 77 -1.25 12.74 -2.92
N PRO A 78 -0.52 11.69 -2.51
CA PRO A 78 0.89 11.58 -2.84
C PRO A 78 1.06 11.51 -4.38
N PRO A 79 2.15 12.05 -4.93
CA PRO A 79 2.39 11.99 -6.37
C PRO A 79 2.52 10.54 -6.84
N ILE A 80 1.73 10.18 -7.87
CA ILE A 80 1.78 8.86 -8.51
C ILE A 80 2.41 9.04 -9.90
N PRO A 81 3.60 8.48 -10.16
CA PRO A 81 4.29 8.60 -11.45
C PRO A 81 3.51 7.99 -12.61
N ASP A 82 3.66 8.55 -13.81
CA ASP A 82 3.01 8.06 -15.04
C ASP A 82 3.52 6.69 -15.52
N SER A 83 4.68 6.26 -15.00
CA SER A 83 5.20 4.90 -15.19
C SER A 83 4.36 3.82 -14.48
N VAL A 84 3.52 4.19 -13.52
CA VAL A 84 2.62 3.25 -12.84
C VAL A 84 1.47 2.87 -13.78
N SER A 85 1.25 1.56 -13.95
CA SER A 85 0.17 1.05 -14.82
C SER A 85 -1.20 1.61 -14.44
N ARG A 86 -2.11 1.73 -15.42
CA ARG A 86 -3.46 2.29 -15.20
C ARG A 86 -4.21 1.58 -14.07
N ASP A 87 -4.24 0.25 -14.07
CA ASP A 87 -4.97 -0.50 -13.04
C ASP A 87 -4.32 -0.34 -11.65
N ALA A 88 -2.99 -0.23 -11.57
CA ALA A 88 -2.30 0.01 -10.30
C ALA A 88 -2.61 1.41 -9.76
N ARG A 89 -2.62 2.42 -10.65
CA ARG A 89 -3.02 3.77 -10.30
C ARG A 89 -4.47 3.80 -9.79
N ASP A 90 -5.40 3.18 -10.51
CA ASP A 90 -6.80 3.10 -10.12
C ASP A 90 -6.98 2.40 -8.76
N PHE A 91 -6.26 1.29 -8.53
CA PHE A 91 -6.24 0.60 -7.24
C PHE A 91 -5.77 1.51 -6.10
N ILE A 92 -4.64 2.21 -6.28
CA ILE A 92 -4.09 3.14 -5.28
C ILE A 92 -5.08 4.27 -4.98
N LEU A 93 -5.69 4.87 -6.01
CA LEU A 93 -6.65 5.96 -5.84
C LEU A 93 -7.91 5.51 -5.08
N LYS A 94 -8.40 4.29 -5.30
CA LYS A 94 -9.51 3.72 -4.53
C LYS A 94 -9.15 3.49 -3.07
N CYS A 95 -7.91 3.07 -2.77
CA CYS A 95 -7.45 2.90 -1.40
C CYS A 95 -7.26 4.24 -0.67
N LEU A 96 -6.80 5.28 -1.37
CA LEU A 96 -6.45 6.58 -0.80
C LEU A 96 -7.61 7.59 -0.82
N GLN A 97 -8.86 7.13 -0.64
CA GLN A 97 -10.00 8.03 -0.47
C GLN A 97 -9.93 8.74 0.90
N VAL A 98 -10.14 10.06 0.89
CA VAL A 98 -10.12 10.88 2.11
C VAL A 98 -11.20 10.42 3.07
N ASN A 99 -12.43 10.29 2.56
CA ASN A 99 -13.54 9.73 3.29
C ASN A 99 -13.36 8.21 3.45
N PRO A 100 -13.29 7.68 4.69
CA PRO A 100 -13.11 6.26 4.93
C PRO A 100 -14.26 5.40 4.39
N ASN A 101 -15.48 5.94 4.34
CA ASN A 101 -16.65 5.21 3.85
C ASN A 101 -16.65 5.01 2.33
N ASP A 102 -15.85 5.81 1.61
CA ASP A 102 -15.70 5.68 0.16
C ASP A 102 -14.58 4.67 -0.20
N ARG A 103 -13.85 4.17 0.81
CA ARG A 103 -12.83 3.14 0.60
C ARG A 103 -13.50 1.78 0.40
N PRO A 104 -13.06 0.98 -0.59
CA PRO A 104 -13.56 -0.37 -0.77
C PRO A 104 -13.13 -1.28 0.39
N THR A 105 -13.92 -2.33 0.63
CA THR A 105 -13.53 -3.43 1.51
C THR A 105 -12.36 -4.23 0.91
N ALA A 106 -11.63 -4.97 1.76
CA ALA A 106 -10.57 -5.87 1.30
C ALA A 106 -11.08 -6.90 0.27
N ALA A 107 -12.28 -7.44 0.49
CA ALA A 107 -12.92 -8.36 -0.46
C ALA A 107 -13.16 -7.72 -1.83
N GLN A 108 -13.60 -6.46 -1.88
CA GLN A 108 -13.76 -5.72 -3.13
C GLN A 108 -12.41 -5.43 -3.81
N LEU A 109 -11.36 -5.15 -3.04
CA LEU A 109 -10.01 -4.94 -3.59
C LEU A 109 -9.40 -6.22 -4.19
N MET A 110 -9.69 -7.39 -3.62
CA MET A 110 -9.25 -8.68 -4.17
C MET A 110 -9.82 -8.94 -5.56
N GLU A 111 -10.98 -8.35 -5.87
CA GLU A 111 -11.63 -8.44 -7.17
C GLU A 111 -11.09 -7.42 -8.18
N HIS A 112 -10.20 -6.52 -7.77
CA HIS A 112 -9.69 -5.45 -8.63
C HIS A 112 -8.77 -5.99 -9.74
N PRO A 113 -8.81 -5.44 -10.98
CA PRO A 113 -7.95 -5.87 -12.08
C PRO A 113 -6.45 -5.85 -11.76
N PHE A 114 -6.01 -4.90 -10.93
CA PHE A 114 -4.63 -4.84 -10.43
C PHE A 114 -4.19 -6.12 -9.72
N VAL A 115 -5.08 -6.73 -8.93
CA VAL A 115 -4.82 -7.94 -8.13
C VAL A 115 -5.08 -9.20 -8.94
N LYS A 116 -6.16 -9.20 -9.74
CA LYS A 116 -6.56 -10.36 -10.54
C LYS A 116 -5.70 -10.62 -11.78
N ARG A 117 -4.85 -9.67 -12.17
CA ARG A 117 -4.03 -9.85 -13.38
C ARG A 117 -3.13 -11.06 -13.19
N PRO A 118 -3.22 -12.08 -14.06
CA PRO A 118 -2.32 -13.22 -14.00
C PRO A 118 -0.89 -12.73 -14.20
N LEU A 119 0.04 -13.28 -13.43
CA LEU A 119 1.46 -13.04 -13.66
C LEU A 119 1.79 -13.49 -15.10
N PRO A 120 2.59 -12.73 -15.85
CA PRO A 120 3.10 -13.20 -17.13
C PRO A 120 3.74 -14.57 -16.92
N THR A 121 3.29 -15.58 -17.67
CA THR A 121 3.72 -16.98 -17.59
C THR A 121 5.24 -17.16 -17.81
N SER A 122 5.97 -16.10 -18.16
CA SER A 122 7.42 -16.09 -18.37
C SER A 122 8.26 -16.16 -17.10
N TRP A 123 7.68 -16.02 -15.89
CA TRP A 123 8.41 -16.31 -14.64
C TRP A 123 8.50 -17.82 -14.38
N GLY A 124 9.06 -18.56 -15.35
CA GLY A 124 9.73 -19.84 -15.20
C GLY A 124 9.16 -20.89 -14.25
N LEU A 125 7.83 -21.02 -14.12
CA LEU A 125 7.27 -22.19 -13.45
C LEU A 125 7.29 -23.36 -14.45
N PRO A 126 8.08 -24.42 -14.21
CA PRO A 126 8.02 -25.61 -15.05
C PRO A 126 6.61 -26.18 -14.95
N THR A 127 5.88 -26.15 -16.06
CA THR A 127 4.58 -26.79 -16.18
C THR A 127 4.75 -28.31 -15.98
N PRO A 128 3.93 -29.00 -15.16
CA PRO A 128 4.10 -30.43 -14.87
C PRO A 128 3.86 -31.42 -16.03
N HIS A 129 3.74 -30.98 -17.29
CA HIS A 129 3.18 -31.79 -18.37
C HIS A 129 4.01 -31.87 -19.67
N HIS A 130 5.34 -31.88 -19.56
CA HIS A 130 6.17 -32.18 -20.73
C HIS A 130 7.45 -32.96 -20.40
N PHE A 131 7.27 -34.20 -19.93
CA PHE A 131 8.35 -35.20 -19.96
C PHE A 131 7.79 -36.50 -20.56
N ILE A 132 7.46 -36.48 -21.86
CA ILE A 132 7.41 -37.69 -22.67
C ILE A 132 8.11 -37.41 -24.00
N MET A 133 9.17 -38.19 -24.22
CA MET A 133 9.89 -38.49 -25.46
C MET A 133 10.69 -37.36 -26.11
N GLN A 134 12.00 -37.35 -25.81
CA GLN A 134 13.00 -37.40 -26.87
C GLN A 134 13.95 -38.57 -26.60
N SER A 135 14.02 -39.42 -27.62
CA SER A 135 14.85 -40.61 -27.84
C SER A 135 16.34 -40.32 -27.87
#